data_AF-A0A9Q8CMB6-F1
#
_entry.id   AF-A0A9Q8CMB6-F1
#
_cell.length_a   1.000
_cell.length_b   1.000
_cell.length_c   1.000
_cell.angle_alpha   90.00
_cell.angle_beta   90.00
_cell.angle_gamma   90.00
#
_symmetry.space_group_name_H-M   'P 1'
#
loop_
_entity.id
_entity.type
_entity.pdbx_description
1 polymer ?
#
loop_
_entity_poly.entity_id
_entity_poly.type
_entity_poly.pdbx_seq_one_letter_code
_entity_poly.pdbx_strand_id
1 'polypeptide(L)' 'MKEFGYSDLPILYNASFGHNEPKCILPYGVQAEIDTEALTFKLLEAAVES' A
#
# COMPACT_ATOMS: atom_id res chain seq x y z
N MET A 1 2.32 -11.91 13.02
CA MET A 1 1.03 -12.19 12.35
C MET A 1 0.46 -13.53 12.75
N LYS A 2 1.18 -14.63 12.53
CA LYS A 2 0.77 -15.97 13.00
C LYS A 2 0.51 -16.05 14.51
N GLU A 3 1.35 -15.41 15.32
CA GLU A 3 1.18 -15.33 16.79
C GLU A 3 -0.12 -14.61 17.21
N PHE A 4 -0.63 -13.71 16.37
CA PHE A 4 -1.86 -12.95 16.59
C PHE A 4 -3.05 -13.47 15.76
N GLY A 5 -2.90 -14.62 15.08
CA GLY A 5 -3.95 -15.20 14.24
C GLY A 5 -4.18 -14.51 12.88
N TYR A 6 -3.34 -13.57 12.45
CA TYR A 6 -3.48 -12.81 11.20
C TYR A 6 -2.69 -13.40 10.03
N SER A 7 -2.70 -14.71 9.84
CA SER A 7 -1.88 -15.35 8.79
C SER A 7 -2.29 -14.96 7.37
N ASP A 8 -3.56 -14.59 7.17
CA ASP A 8 -4.14 -14.31 5.84
C ASP A 8 -4.24 -12.81 5.53
N LEU A 9 -3.80 -11.94 6.44
CA LEU A 9 -3.80 -10.50 6.19
C LEU A 9 -2.74 -10.17 5.12
N PRO A 10 -3.11 -9.50 4.01
CA PRO A 10 -2.17 -9.14 2.95
C PRO A 10 -1.03 -8.26 3.45
N ILE A 11 0.20 -8.57 3.00
CA ILE A 11 1.40 -7.80 3.31
C ILE A 11 2.08 -7.42 2.00
N LEU A 12 2.17 -6.12 1.72
CA LEU A 12 3.02 -5.58 0.66
C LEU A 12 4.42 -5.30 1.21
N TYR A 13 5.46 -5.75 0.51
CA TYR A 13 6.86 -5.48 0.87
C TYR A 13 7.63 -4.92 -0.32
N ASN A 14 8.75 -4.23 -0.06
CA ASN A 14 9.62 -3.64 -1.08
C ASN A 14 8.92 -2.62 -2.00
N ALA A 15 7.86 -1.97 -1.53
CA ALA A 15 7.30 -0.83 -2.24
C ALA A 15 8.24 0.39 -2.10
N SER A 16 8.28 1.21 -3.14
CA SER A 16 9.17 2.37 -3.27
C SER A 16 8.71 3.55 -2.41
N PHE A 17 8.66 3.39 -1.08
CA PHE A 17 8.35 4.44 -0.11
C PHE A 17 9.31 4.37 1.09
N GLY A 18 9.36 5.41 1.91
CA GLY A 18 10.30 5.49 3.04
C GLY A 18 11.63 6.12 2.63
N HIS A 19 12.77 5.53 3.00
CA HIS A 19 14.09 6.17 2.85
C HIS A 19 14.74 5.95 1.47
N ASN A 20 14.29 4.96 0.69
CA ASN A 20 14.88 4.62 -0.61
C ASN A 20 14.39 5.57 -1.72
N GLU A 21 15.23 5.86 -2.72
CA GLU A 21 14.85 6.61 -3.92
C GLU A 21 14.71 5.67 -5.13
N PRO A 22 13.82 5.96 -6.10
CA PRO A 22 12.79 7.02 -6.08
C PRO A 22 11.64 6.69 -5.11
N LYS A 23 10.98 7.72 -4.57
CA LYS A 23 9.85 7.57 -3.63
C LYS A 23 8.50 7.83 -4.30
N CYS A 24 7.51 6.99 -4.03
CA CYS A 24 6.10 7.32 -4.22
C CYS A 24 5.56 8.09 -3.00
N ILE A 25 4.47 8.85 -3.22
CA ILE A 25 3.77 9.59 -2.17
C ILE A 25 2.60 8.72 -1.69
N LEU A 26 2.43 8.61 -0.37
CA LEU A 26 1.27 7.99 0.27
C LEU A 26 0.47 9.07 0.99
N PRO A 27 -0.60 9.61 0.35
CA PRO A 27 -1.44 10.61 0.98
C PRO A 27 -2.21 9.99 2.14
N TYR A 28 -2.27 10.70 3.26
CA TYR A 28 -3.05 10.24 4.42
C TYR A 28 -4.54 10.28 4.15
N GLY A 29 -5.24 9.24 4.61
CA GLY A 29 -6.70 9.15 4.48
C GLY A 29 -7.19 8.72 3.10
N VAL A 30 -6.29 8.59 2.10
CA VAL A 30 -6.66 8.18 0.75
C VAL A 30 -6.95 6.69 0.66
N GLN A 31 -8.04 6.31 -0.01
CA GLN A 31 -8.38 4.91 -0.26
C GLN A 31 -7.36 4.26 -1.22
N ALA A 32 -6.84 3.11 -0.81
CA ALA A 32 -5.85 2.34 -1.57
C ALA A 32 -6.21 0.85 -1.63
N GLU A 33 -5.66 0.16 -2.63
CA GLU A 33 -5.87 -1.26 -2.88
C GLU A 33 -4.53 -2.01 -2.92
N ILE A 34 -4.48 -3.18 -2.27
CA ILE A 34 -3.45 -4.20 -2.45
C ILE A 34 -4.10 -5.38 -3.15
N ASP A 35 -3.68 -5.66 -4.38
CA ASP A 35 -4.13 -6.82 -5.13
C ASP A 35 -3.10 -7.95 -4.98
N THR A 36 -3.47 -9.01 -4.27
CA THR A 36 -2.60 -10.15 -3.99
C THR A 36 -2.45 -11.13 -5.16
N GLU A 37 -3.33 -11.05 -6.17
CA GLU A 37 -3.27 -11.90 -7.37
C GLU A 37 -2.42 -11.22 -8.45
N ALA A 38 -2.71 -9.96 -8.75
CA ALA A 38 -1.97 -9.17 -9.73
C ALA A 38 -0.64 -8.61 -9.18
N LEU A 39 -0.42 -8.69 -7.87
CA LEU A 39 0.74 -8.14 -7.16
C LEU A 39 0.91 -6.64 -7.38
N THR A 40 -0.19 -5.88 -7.25
CA THR A 40 -0.19 -4.43 -7.47
C THR A 40 -0.65 -3.64 -6.24
N PHE A 41 -0.25 -2.37 -6.20
CA PHE A 41 -0.72 -1.38 -5.23
C PHE A 41 -1.25 -0.15 -5.98
N LYS A 42 -2.42 0.34 -5.60
CA LYS A 42 -3.08 1.48 -6.26
C LYS A 42 -3.67 2.45 -5.26
N LEU A 43 -3.64 3.74 -5.58
CA LEU A 43 -4.50 4.76 -4.95
C LEU A 43 -5.78 4.86 -5.79
N LEU A 44 -6.94 4.74 -5.16
CA LEU A 44 -8.24 4.68 -5.83
C LEU A 44 -8.93 6.05 -5.96
N GLU A 45 -8.34 7.09 -5.39
CA GLU A 45 -8.85 8.45 -5.41
C GLU A 45 -7.72 9.47 -5.53
N ALA A 46 -8.10 10.70 -5.89
CA ALA A 46 -7.16 11.81 -6.01
C ALA A 46 -6.71 12.28 -4.62
N ALA A 47 -5.43 12.64 -4.51
CA ALA A 47 -4.86 13.17 -3.27
C ALA A 47 -5.26 14.63 -2.98
N VAL A 48 -5.79 15.33 -3.98
CA VAL A 48 -6.17 16.74 -3.92
C VAL A 48 -7.46 16.95 -4.71
N GLU A 49 -8.22 17.94 -4.28
CA GLU A 49 -9.38 18.45 -5.01
C GLU A 49 -8.92 19.40 -6.13
N SER A 50 -9.75 19.50 -7.18
CA SER A 50 -9.54 20.38 -8.34
C SER A 50 -9.93 21.81 -8.08
#